data_AF-A0A0N0K194-F1
#
_entry.id   AF-A0A0N0K194-F1
#
_cell.length_a   1.000
_cell.length_b   1.000
_cell.length_c   1.000
_cell.angle_alpha   90.00
_cell.angle_beta   90.00
_cell.angle_gamma   90.00
#
_symmetry.space_group_name_H-M   'P 1'
#
loop_
_entity.id
_entity.type
_entity.pdbx_description
1 polymer ?
#
loop_
_entity_poly.entity_id
_entity_poly.type
_entity_poly.pdbx_seq_one_letter_code
_entity_poly.pdbx_strand_id
1 'polypeptide(L)'
;MTRYLQAVPLAMIVLVVTQLSYVVLSNSGFEMHRMVIWTTEAVAFLGITVLALVALAQKSRLAPAWAAIAVSGVLNVVQVGMGLAMFGPLKDAGEAMAPAYEAVVAGAFFLYFAGKWLFGLAAILVGAAMLRGTGLAKAAGVLAILSGLAAMAVNLLGMATGMAWIFPAGAAGTAATLLLAIALAMTLRERPEGQP
;
A
#
# COMPACT_ATOMS: atom_id res chain seq x y z
N MET A 1 12.01 -4.57 -21.03
CA MET A 1 10.64 -4.44 -20.46
C MET A 1 10.63 -4.53 -18.94
N THR A 2 11.44 -5.39 -18.32
CA THR A 2 11.57 -5.57 -16.86
C THR A 2 12.02 -4.31 -16.09
N ARG A 3 12.80 -3.41 -16.72
CA ARG A 3 13.28 -2.16 -16.09
C ARG A 3 12.15 -1.25 -15.61
N TYR A 4 11.04 -1.15 -16.34
CA TYR A 4 9.89 -0.33 -15.91
C TYR A 4 9.15 -0.94 -14.72
N LEU A 5 9.19 -2.26 -14.56
CA LEU A 5 8.56 -2.93 -13.40
C LEU A 5 9.34 -2.67 -12.11
N GLN A 6 10.62 -2.30 -12.18
CA GLN A 6 11.40 -1.86 -11.01
C GLN A 6 10.88 -0.53 -10.43
N ALA A 7 10.10 0.23 -11.20
CA ALA A 7 9.45 1.44 -10.68
C ALA A 7 8.34 1.11 -9.67
N VAL A 8 7.74 -0.09 -9.67
CA VAL A 8 6.73 -0.48 -8.68
C VAL A 8 7.29 -0.56 -7.25
N PRO A 9 8.35 -1.35 -6.96
CA PRO A 9 8.92 -1.37 -5.62
C PRO A 9 9.50 -0.01 -5.22
N LEU A 10 10.02 0.80 -6.17
CA LEU A 10 10.45 2.16 -5.87
C LEU A 10 9.27 3.05 -5.43
N ALA A 11 8.15 3.02 -6.15
CA ALA A 11 6.94 3.76 -5.76
C ALA A 11 6.40 3.29 -4.40
N MET A 12 6.45 1.98 -4.10
CA MET A 12 6.11 1.46 -2.77
C MET A 12 7.05 2.00 -1.68
N ILE A 13 8.35 2.14 -1.94
CA ILE A 13 9.30 2.75 -1.00
C ILE A 13 8.95 4.23 -0.77
N VAL A 14 8.57 4.97 -1.82
CA VAL A 14 8.08 6.35 -1.69
C VAL A 14 6.89 6.40 -0.74
N LEU A 15 5.89 5.51 -0.91
CA LEU A 15 4.74 5.42 0.00
C LEU A 15 5.13 5.11 1.45
N VAL A 16 6.11 4.24 1.67
CA VAL A 16 6.62 3.94 3.02
C VAL A 16 7.25 5.19 3.63
N VAL A 17 8.08 5.90 2.87
CA VAL A 17 8.73 7.13 3.33
C VAL A 17 7.70 8.22 3.64
N THR A 18 6.68 8.40 2.80
CA THR A 18 5.62 9.40 3.06
C THR A 18 4.81 9.05 4.30
N GLN A 19 4.48 7.77 4.51
CA GLN A 19 3.75 7.31 5.69
C GLN A 19 4.56 7.49 6.98
N LEU A 20 5.85 7.14 6.97
CA LEU A 20 6.73 7.38 8.12
C LEU A 20 6.91 8.87 8.39
N SER A 21 7.06 9.68 7.34
CA SER A 21 7.16 11.14 7.47
C SER A 21 5.89 11.72 8.08
N TYR A 22 4.71 11.26 7.65
CA TYR A 22 3.43 11.68 8.23
C TYR A 22 3.34 11.33 9.73
N VAL A 23 3.74 10.11 10.12
CA VAL A 23 3.74 9.71 11.53
C VAL A 23 4.71 10.55 12.35
N VAL A 24 5.95 10.76 11.88
CA VAL A 24 6.94 11.57 12.62
C VAL A 24 6.48 13.02 12.74
N LEU A 25 6.07 13.63 11.63
CA LEU A 25 5.70 15.04 11.59
C LEU A 25 4.42 15.32 12.39
N SER A 26 3.43 14.43 12.34
CA SER A 26 2.20 14.58 13.15
C SER A 26 2.45 14.57 14.65
N ASN A 27 3.52 13.91 15.11
CA ASN A 27 3.92 13.89 16.52
C ASN A 27 4.85 15.05 16.92
N SER A 28 5.34 15.84 15.96
CA SER A 28 6.31 16.92 16.20
C SER A 28 5.70 18.32 16.38
N GLY A 29 4.37 18.44 16.27
CA GLY A 29 3.66 19.73 16.39
C GLY A 29 3.80 20.66 15.17
N PHE A 30 4.52 20.25 14.12
CA PHE A 30 4.62 21.01 12.88
C PHE A 30 3.31 20.95 12.06
N GLU A 31 2.85 22.11 11.59
CA GLU A 31 1.73 22.16 10.64
C GLU A 31 2.13 21.56 9.30
N MET A 32 1.58 20.39 9.03
CA MET A 32 1.92 19.61 7.86
C MET A 32 1.11 20.06 6.65
N HIS A 33 1.76 20.30 5.52
CA HIS A 33 1.10 20.45 4.22
C HIS A 33 0.61 19.08 3.72
N ARG A 34 -0.48 18.58 4.31
CA ARG A 34 -1.13 17.29 3.99
C ARG A 34 -1.37 17.12 2.50
N MET A 35 -1.67 18.21 1.80
CA MET A 35 -1.81 18.28 0.34
C MET A 35 -0.61 17.71 -0.41
N VAL A 36 0.62 18.07 -0.01
CA VAL A 36 1.84 17.61 -0.70
C VAL A 36 2.04 16.11 -0.52
N ILE A 37 1.89 15.62 0.71
CA ILE A 37 2.04 14.19 1.03
C ILE A 37 0.97 13.37 0.32
N TRP A 38 -0.30 13.73 0.48
CA TRP A 38 -1.41 12.99 -0.10
C TRP A 38 -1.39 13.04 -1.64
N THR A 39 -1.05 14.17 -2.25
CA THR A 39 -0.90 14.24 -3.72
C THR A 39 0.23 13.33 -4.20
N THR A 40 1.35 13.30 -3.48
CA THR A 40 2.48 12.41 -3.79
C THR A 40 2.05 10.94 -3.69
N GLU A 41 1.32 10.58 -2.64
CA GLU A 41 0.78 9.24 -2.45
C GLU A 41 -0.21 8.85 -3.55
N ALA A 42 -1.11 9.75 -3.94
CA ALA A 42 -2.05 9.50 -5.04
C ALA A 42 -1.33 9.18 -6.36
N VAL A 43 -0.30 9.97 -6.71
CA VAL A 43 0.51 9.73 -7.91
C VAL A 43 1.26 8.40 -7.82
N ALA A 44 1.84 8.07 -6.65
CA ALA A 44 2.51 6.80 -6.44
C ALA A 44 1.55 5.61 -6.57
N PHE A 45 0.35 5.69 -6.00
CA PHE A 45 -0.67 4.64 -6.13
C PHE A 45 -1.18 4.47 -7.56
N LEU A 46 -1.35 5.57 -8.32
CA LEU A 46 -1.65 5.51 -9.75
C LEU A 46 -0.55 4.78 -10.53
N GLY A 47 0.71 5.15 -10.29
CA GLY A 47 1.86 4.50 -10.92
C GLY A 47 1.94 3.01 -10.59
N ILE A 48 1.77 2.64 -9.31
CA ILE A 48 1.71 1.25 -8.85
C ILE A 48 0.59 0.50 -9.56
N THR A 49 -0.61 1.09 -9.65
CA THR A 49 -1.77 0.48 -10.31
C THR A 49 -1.47 0.13 -11.76
N VAL A 50 -1.06 1.13 -12.55
CA VAL A 50 -0.83 0.98 -13.99
C VAL A 50 0.29 -0.03 -14.25
N LEU A 51 1.41 0.11 -13.54
CA LEU A 51 2.56 -0.77 -13.76
C LEU A 51 2.28 -2.22 -13.30
N ALA A 52 1.49 -2.41 -12.23
CA ALA A 52 1.07 -3.74 -11.82
C ALA A 52 0.09 -4.38 -12.82
N LEU A 53 -0.82 -3.61 -13.43
CA LEU A 53 -1.66 -4.09 -14.52
C LEU A 53 -0.85 -4.46 -15.76
N VAL A 54 0.19 -3.69 -16.09
CA VAL A 54 1.14 -4.03 -17.17
C VAL A 54 1.86 -5.33 -16.85
N ALA A 55 2.34 -5.51 -15.62
CA ALA A 55 2.99 -6.76 -15.19
C ALA A 55 2.04 -7.97 -15.23
N LEU A 56 0.76 -7.75 -14.90
CA LEU A 56 -0.30 -8.75 -14.98
C LEU A 56 -0.57 -9.19 -16.42
N ALA A 57 -0.66 -8.23 -17.35
CA ALA A 57 -0.88 -8.49 -18.78
C ALA A 57 0.25 -9.29 -19.45
N GLN A 58 1.46 -9.26 -18.87
CA GLN A 58 2.63 -10.01 -19.35
C GLN A 58 2.62 -11.50 -18.94
N LYS A 59 1.48 -12.04 -18.45
CA LYS A 59 1.33 -13.46 -18.02
C LYS A 59 2.36 -13.91 -16.98
N SER A 60 2.72 -12.99 -16.07
CA SER A 60 3.69 -13.27 -15.01
C SER A 60 3.24 -14.43 -14.11
N ARG A 61 4.18 -15.28 -13.67
CA ARG A 61 3.93 -16.30 -12.62
C ARG A 61 3.44 -15.68 -11.30
N LEU A 62 3.68 -14.38 -11.11
CA LEU A 62 3.20 -13.59 -9.99
C LEU A 62 1.87 -12.87 -10.29
N ALA A 63 1.12 -13.28 -11.31
CA ALA A 63 -0.13 -12.64 -11.71
C ALA A 63 -1.09 -12.38 -10.53
N PRO A 64 -1.34 -13.31 -9.60
CA PRO A 64 -2.20 -13.03 -8.44
C PRO A 64 -1.66 -11.90 -7.55
N ALA A 65 -0.33 -11.82 -7.36
CA ALA A 65 0.29 -10.75 -6.59
C ALA A 65 0.16 -9.40 -7.31
N TRP A 66 0.37 -9.37 -8.63
CA TRP A 66 0.20 -8.16 -9.44
C TRP A 66 -1.23 -7.66 -9.45
N ALA A 67 -2.22 -8.56 -9.49
CA ALA A 67 -3.63 -8.20 -9.36
C ALA A 67 -3.91 -7.56 -7.98
N ALA A 68 -3.42 -8.17 -6.89
CA ALA A 68 -3.59 -7.61 -5.55
C ALA A 68 -2.93 -6.23 -5.40
N ILE A 69 -1.73 -6.04 -5.97
CA ILE A 69 -1.02 -4.75 -5.99
C ILE A 69 -1.81 -3.70 -6.78
N ALA A 70 -2.32 -4.06 -7.96
CA ALA A 70 -3.09 -3.15 -8.79
C ALA A 70 -4.37 -2.68 -8.09
N VAL A 71 -5.14 -3.63 -7.55
CA VAL A 71 -6.39 -3.31 -6.85
C VAL A 71 -6.10 -2.50 -5.57
N SER A 72 -5.04 -2.82 -4.83
CA SER A 72 -4.60 -2.01 -3.68
C SER A 72 -4.33 -0.56 -4.09
N GLY A 73 -3.62 -0.36 -5.20
CA GLY A 73 -3.37 0.97 -5.76
C GLY A 73 -4.66 1.72 -6.05
N VAL A 74 -5.62 1.11 -6.74
CA VAL A 74 -6.93 1.73 -7.04
C VAL A 74 -7.65 2.15 -5.75
N LEU A 75 -7.77 1.25 -4.78
CA LEU A 75 -8.48 1.55 -3.53
C LEU A 75 -7.84 2.71 -2.78
N ASN A 76 -6.51 2.77 -2.75
CA ASN A 76 -5.81 3.87 -2.08
C ASN A 76 -5.85 5.18 -2.87
N VAL A 77 -5.87 5.17 -4.21
CA VAL A 77 -6.10 6.41 -4.99
C VAL A 77 -7.46 7.00 -4.64
N VAL A 78 -8.50 6.17 -4.61
CA VAL A 78 -9.87 6.61 -4.25
C VAL A 78 -9.88 7.14 -2.81
N GLN A 79 -9.29 6.40 -1.89
CA GLN A 79 -9.17 6.80 -0.48
C GLN A 79 -8.50 8.17 -0.30
N VAL A 80 -7.34 8.37 -0.95
CA VAL A 80 -6.60 9.63 -0.89
C VAL A 80 -7.39 10.75 -1.57
N GLY A 81 -8.05 10.46 -2.69
CA GLY A 81 -8.93 11.39 -3.39
C GLY A 81 -10.09 11.88 -2.53
N MET A 82 -10.73 10.98 -1.75
CA MET A 82 -11.73 11.35 -0.76
C MET A 82 -11.15 12.30 0.30
N GLY A 83 -9.95 12.00 0.80
CA GLY A 83 -9.25 12.85 1.76
C GLY A 83 -8.99 14.26 1.23
N LEU A 84 -8.47 14.36 0.00
CA LEU A 84 -8.14 15.63 -0.65
C LEU A 84 -9.38 16.44 -1.02
N ALA A 85 -10.42 15.80 -1.54
CA ALA A 85 -11.58 16.49 -2.10
C ALA A 85 -12.70 16.77 -1.08
N MET A 86 -12.85 15.93 -0.06
CA MET A 86 -14.05 15.94 0.80
C MET A 86 -13.78 16.33 2.25
N PHE A 87 -12.62 16.00 2.82
CA PHE A 87 -12.41 16.18 4.27
C PHE A 87 -12.44 17.66 4.68
N GLY A 88 -11.76 18.55 3.94
CA GLY A 88 -11.77 19.99 4.21
C GLY A 88 -13.16 20.59 4.09
N PRO A 89 -13.81 20.51 2.90
CA PRO A 89 -15.13 21.08 2.70
C PRO A 89 -16.20 20.59 3.68
N LEU A 90 -16.21 19.30 4.01
CA LEU A 90 -17.18 18.75 4.95
C LEU A 90 -16.92 19.19 6.39
N LYS A 91 -15.64 19.34 6.77
CA LYS A 91 -15.27 19.87 8.09
C LYS A 91 -15.64 21.35 8.22
N ASP A 92 -15.40 22.13 7.18
CA ASP A 92 -15.63 23.58 7.16
C ASP A 92 -17.12 23.95 7.04
N ALA A 93 -17.96 23.02 6.56
CA ALA A 93 -19.42 23.18 6.49
C ALA A 93 -20.13 23.17 7.86
N GLY A 94 -19.39 22.97 8.95
CA GLY A 94 -19.89 23.11 10.33
C GLY A 94 -20.62 21.89 10.89
N GLU A 95 -21.11 22.02 12.12
CA GLU A 95 -21.63 20.89 12.92
C GLU A 95 -22.79 20.13 12.26
N ALA A 96 -23.61 20.82 11.46
CA ALA A 96 -24.70 20.19 10.73
C ALA A 96 -24.23 19.10 9.74
N MET A 97 -22.99 19.19 9.26
CA MET A 97 -22.37 18.22 8.36
C MET A 97 -21.47 17.21 9.07
N ALA A 98 -21.37 17.25 10.41
CA ALA A 98 -20.51 16.34 11.17
C ALA A 98 -20.80 14.85 10.87
N PRO A 99 -22.07 14.38 10.80
CA PRO A 99 -22.34 12.97 10.46
C PRO A 99 -21.86 12.59 9.05
N ALA A 100 -21.96 13.50 8.08
CA ALA A 100 -21.48 13.27 6.72
C ALA A 100 -19.94 13.24 6.67
N TYR A 101 -19.28 14.15 7.38
CA TYR A 101 -17.82 14.15 7.53
C TYR A 101 -17.32 12.83 8.11
N GLU A 102 -17.91 12.38 9.22
CA GLU A 102 -17.53 11.13 9.90
C GLU A 102 -17.75 9.90 9.00
N ALA A 103 -18.88 9.83 8.29
CA ALA A 103 -19.16 8.75 7.36
C ALA A 103 -18.14 8.69 6.21
N VAL A 104 -17.77 9.84 5.65
CA VAL A 104 -16.77 9.92 4.57
C VAL A 104 -15.38 9.55 5.06
N VAL A 105 -15.00 10.00 6.26
CA VAL A 105 -13.74 9.62 6.90
C VAL A 105 -13.70 8.11 7.15
N ALA A 106 -14.75 7.53 7.72
CA ALA A 106 -14.86 6.09 7.96
C ALA A 106 -14.76 5.29 6.64
N GLY A 107 -15.46 5.73 5.59
CA GLY A 107 -15.39 5.12 4.26
C GLY A 107 -13.98 5.19 3.65
N ALA A 108 -13.30 6.33 3.76
CA ALA A 108 -11.93 6.46 3.31
C ALA A 108 -11.00 5.49 4.07
N PHE A 109 -11.11 5.41 5.39
CA PHE A 109 -10.27 4.49 6.17
C PHE A 109 -10.60 3.01 5.93
N PHE A 110 -11.85 2.67 5.58
CA PHE A 110 -12.18 1.33 5.12
C PHE A 110 -11.41 0.95 3.85
N LEU A 111 -11.35 1.85 2.86
CA LEU A 111 -10.57 1.64 1.63
C LEU A 111 -9.07 1.55 1.90
N TYR A 112 -8.56 2.37 2.85
CA TYR A 112 -7.18 2.28 3.34
C TYR A 112 -6.86 0.89 3.91
N PHE A 113 -7.73 0.37 4.77
CA PHE A 113 -7.56 -0.96 5.35
C PHE A 113 -7.61 -2.05 4.28
N ALA A 114 -8.58 -1.99 3.37
CA ALA A 114 -8.71 -2.95 2.27
C ALA A 114 -7.47 -2.95 1.36
N GLY A 115 -6.95 -1.77 1.02
CA GLY A 115 -5.72 -1.65 0.25
C GLY A 115 -4.50 -2.24 0.97
N LYS A 116 -4.32 -1.95 2.26
CA LYS A 116 -3.23 -2.52 3.06
C LYS A 116 -3.36 -4.03 3.25
N TRP A 117 -4.58 -4.53 3.38
CA TRP A 117 -4.86 -5.97 3.37
C TRP A 117 -4.39 -6.63 2.07
N LEU A 118 -4.68 -6.01 0.92
CA LEU A 118 -4.25 -6.50 -0.40
C LEU A 118 -2.74 -6.43 -0.62
N PHE A 119 -2.05 -5.40 -0.10
CA PHE A 119 -0.59 -5.41 -0.05
C PHE A 119 -0.05 -6.53 0.83
N GLY A 120 -0.71 -6.84 1.94
CA GLY A 120 -0.36 -8.01 2.76
C GLY A 120 -0.49 -9.33 1.99
N LEU A 121 -1.59 -9.51 1.25
CA LEU A 121 -1.78 -10.66 0.37
C LEU A 121 -0.69 -10.75 -0.70
N ALA A 122 -0.36 -9.64 -1.35
CA ALA A 122 0.72 -9.59 -2.33
C ALA A 122 2.08 -9.96 -1.71
N ALA A 123 2.37 -9.50 -0.49
CA ALA A 123 3.60 -9.83 0.25
C ALA A 123 3.72 -11.34 0.50
N ILE A 124 2.61 -12.00 0.87
CA ILE A 124 2.56 -13.46 1.04
C ILE A 124 2.82 -14.17 -0.28
N LEU A 125 2.15 -13.75 -1.36
CA LEU A 125 2.26 -14.42 -2.66
C LEU A 125 3.66 -14.29 -3.26
N VAL A 126 4.27 -13.10 -3.20
CA VAL A 126 5.64 -12.88 -3.65
C VAL A 126 6.61 -13.63 -2.74
N GLY A 127 6.45 -13.54 -1.42
CA GLY A 127 7.32 -14.23 -0.48
C GLY A 127 7.28 -15.75 -0.62
N ALA A 128 6.11 -16.34 -0.89
CA ALA A 128 5.94 -17.76 -1.15
C ALA A 128 6.73 -18.22 -2.38
N ALA A 129 6.77 -17.40 -3.44
CA ALA A 129 7.57 -17.69 -4.62
C ALA A 129 9.08 -17.72 -4.32
N MET A 130 9.54 -16.96 -3.32
CA MET A 130 10.94 -16.89 -2.91
C MET A 130 11.38 -18.02 -1.96
N LEU A 131 10.44 -18.82 -1.43
CA LEU A 131 10.76 -19.92 -0.50
C LEU A 131 11.61 -21.04 -1.12
N ARG A 132 11.58 -21.16 -2.45
CA ARG A 132 12.41 -22.10 -3.21
C ARG A 132 13.86 -21.63 -3.38
N GLY A 133 14.14 -20.36 -3.09
CA GLY A 133 15.49 -19.80 -3.09
C GLY A 133 16.28 -20.17 -1.82
N THR A 134 17.51 -19.65 -1.72
CA THR A 134 18.40 -19.83 -0.57
C THR A 134 18.94 -18.49 -0.07
N GLY A 135 19.50 -18.47 1.14
CA GLY A 135 20.12 -17.27 1.72
C GLY A 135 19.17 -16.08 1.85
N LEU A 136 19.62 -14.91 1.38
CA LEU A 136 18.90 -13.63 1.51
C LEU A 136 17.53 -13.63 0.84
N ALA A 137 17.38 -14.31 -0.31
CA ALA A 137 16.09 -14.38 -1.01
C ALA A 137 15.05 -15.13 -0.16
N LYS A 138 15.43 -16.27 0.42
CA LYS A 138 14.54 -17.04 1.32
C LYS A 138 14.18 -16.23 2.57
N ALA A 139 15.15 -15.55 3.18
CA ALA A 139 14.93 -14.71 4.35
C ALA A 139 13.95 -13.55 4.05
N ALA A 140 14.16 -12.83 2.95
CA ALA A 140 13.26 -11.76 2.51
C ALA A 140 11.85 -12.30 2.24
N GLY A 141 11.74 -13.47 1.60
CA GLY A 141 10.46 -14.13 1.36
C GLY A 141 9.70 -14.48 2.64
N VAL A 142 10.38 -15.04 3.65
CA VAL A 142 9.78 -15.34 4.95
C VAL A 142 9.32 -14.06 5.65
N LEU A 143 10.13 -13.02 5.66
CA LEU A 143 9.75 -11.73 6.26
C LEU A 143 8.55 -11.08 5.55
N ALA A 144 8.49 -11.15 4.22
CA ALA A 144 7.35 -10.68 3.44
C ALA A 144 6.07 -11.46 3.78
N ILE A 145 6.15 -12.78 3.96
CA ILE A 145 5.00 -13.60 4.39
C ILE A 145 4.52 -13.20 5.79
N LEU A 146 5.43 -13.13 6.77
CA LEU A 146 5.07 -12.84 8.16
C LEU A 146 4.45 -11.45 8.30
N SER A 147 5.07 -10.44 7.68
CA SER A 147 4.52 -9.08 7.68
C SER A 147 3.21 -8.99 6.91
N GLY A 148 3.06 -9.73 5.81
CA GLY A 148 1.81 -9.80 5.05
C GLY A 148 0.66 -10.40 5.85
N LEU A 149 0.90 -11.49 6.59
CA LEU A 149 -0.07 -12.10 7.51
C LEU A 149 -0.50 -11.11 8.61
N ALA A 150 0.45 -10.41 9.22
CA ALA A 150 0.17 -9.39 10.22
C ALA A 150 -0.66 -8.24 9.64
N ALA A 151 -0.28 -7.73 8.46
CA ALA A 151 -1.03 -6.68 7.77
C ALA A 151 -2.47 -7.11 7.46
N MET A 152 -2.67 -8.32 6.93
CA MET A 152 -4.00 -8.84 6.65
C MET A 152 -4.84 -8.97 7.92
N ALA A 153 -4.29 -9.55 9.00
CA ALA A 153 -5.02 -9.72 10.25
C ALA A 153 -5.45 -8.36 10.85
N VAL A 154 -4.52 -7.42 10.98
CA VAL A 154 -4.80 -6.13 11.63
C VAL A 154 -5.69 -5.24 10.76
N ASN A 155 -5.52 -5.24 9.43
CA ASN A 155 -6.39 -4.46 8.54
C ASN A 155 -7.79 -5.08 8.41
N LEU A 156 -7.94 -6.40 8.54
CA LEU A 156 -9.25 -7.03 8.63
C LEU A 156 -9.99 -6.59 9.90
N LEU A 157 -9.30 -6.51 11.04
CA LEU A 157 -9.88 -5.94 12.27
C LEU A 157 -10.26 -4.47 12.09
N GLY A 158 -9.42 -3.67 11.41
CA GLY A 158 -9.75 -2.29 11.07
C GLY A 158 -10.99 -2.16 10.19
N MET A 159 -11.16 -3.01 9.19
CA MET A 159 -12.40 -3.05 8.38
C MET A 159 -13.63 -3.40 9.22
N ALA A 160 -13.50 -4.30 10.19
CA ALA A 160 -14.61 -4.76 11.02
C ALA A 160 -15.00 -3.79 12.15
N THR A 161 -14.03 -3.07 12.71
CA THR A 161 -14.21 -2.28 13.95
C THR A 161 -13.86 -0.80 13.81
N GLY A 162 -13.39 -0.38 12.63
CA GLY A 162 -13.22 1.02 12.26
C GLY A 162 -11.97 1.69 12.82
N MET A 163 -12.13 2.97 13.17
CA MET A 163 -11.04 3.95 13.33
C MET A 163 -10.06 3.67 14.48
N ALA A 164 -10.43 2.85 15.48
CA ALA A 164 -9.55 2.51 16.59
C ALA A 164 -8.26 1.78 16.14
N TRP A 165 -8.28 1.16 14.96
CA TRP A 165 -7.17 0.36 14.44
C TRP A 165 -6.28 1.10 13.44
N ILE A 166 -6.49 2.38 13.18
CA ILE A 166 -5.73 3.13 12.16
C ILE A 166 -4.22 3.01 12.36
N PHE A 167 -3.73 3.23 13.57
CA PHE A 167 -2.29 3.20 13.83
C PHE A 167 -1.70 1.78 13.77
N PRO A 168 -2.26 0.76 14.46
CA PRO A 168 -1.76 -0.61 14.32
C PRO A 168 -1.86 -1.16 12.90
N ALA A 169 -3.00 -0.97 12.23
CA ALA A 169 -3.22 -1.44 10.86
C ALA A 169 -2.30 -0.71 9.88
N GLY A 170 -2.08 0.58 10.16
CA GLY A 170 -1.14 1.42 9.45
C GLY A 170 0.27 0.88 9.54
N ALA A 171 0.80 0.71 10.74
CA ALA A 171 2.15 0.19 10.98
C ALA A 171 2.37 -1.19 10.34
N ALA A 172 1.43 -2.12 10.56
CA ALA A 172 1.52 -3.47 9.99
C ALA A 172 1.52 -3.44 8.45
N GLY A 173 0.62 -2.65 7.85
CA GLY A 173 0.58 -2.50 6.39
C GLY A 173 1.81 -1.79 5.82
N THR A 174 2.37 -0.78 6.50
CA THR A 174 3.60 -0.09 6.07
C THR A 174 4.78 -1.06 6.07
N ALA A 175 4.91 -1.90 7.10
CA ALA A 175 5.94 -2.93 7.17
C ALA A 175 5.79 -3.97 6.04
N ALA A 176 4.56 -4.44 5.79
CA ALA A 176 4.27 -5.36 4.70
C ALA A 176 4.56 -4.74 3.33
N THR A 177 4.21 -3.47 3.10
CA THR A 177 4.53 -2.76 1.85
C THR A 177 6.03 -2.64 1.63
N LEU A 178 6.81 -2.32 2.67
CA LEU A 178 8.27 -2.25 2.58
C LEU A 178 8.88 -3.61 2.22
N LEU A 179 8.47 -4.67 2.92
CA LEU A 179 9.00 -6.01 2.71
C LEU A 179 8.56 -6.60 1.37
N LEU A 180 7.34 -6.29 0.92
CA LEU A 180 6.88 -6.58 -0.44
C LEU A 180 7.74 -5.86 -1.48
N ALA A 181 8.06 -4.58 -1.28
CA ALA A 181 8.89 -3.82 -2.20
C ALA A 181 10.30 -4.43 -2.33
N ILE A 182 10.91 -4.83 -1.22
CA ILE A 182 12.21 -5.52 -1.19
C ILE A 182 12.12 -6.86 -1.93
N ALA A 183 11.12 -7.68 -1.58
CA ALA A 183 10.90 -8.99 -2.19
C ALA A 183 10.69 -8.91 -3.71
N LEU A 184 9.89 -7.94 -4.17
CA LEU A 184 9.68 -7.66 -5.60
C LEU A 184 10.96 -7.18 -6.27
N ALA A 185 11.71 -6.26 -5.66
CA ALA A 185 12.95 -5.74 -6.23
C ALA A 185 13.98 -6.85 -6.44
N MET A 186 14.10 -7.80 -5.50
CA MET A 186 14.96 -8.97 -5.65
C MET A 186 14.47 -9.89 -6.76
N THR A 187 13.17 -10.24 -6.74
CA THR A 187 12.58 -11.16 -7.73
C THR A 187 12.66 -10.62 -9.17
N LEU A 188 12.51 -9.31 -9.35
CA LEU A 188 12.60 -8.65 -10.66
C LEU A 188 14.03 -8.53 -11.19
N ARG A 189 15.04 -8.49 -10.31
CA ARG A 189 16.46 -8.45 -10.72
C ARG A 189 16.99 -9.82 -11.16
N GLU A 190 16.44 -10.89 -10.59
CA GLU A 190 16.83 -12.26 -10.93
C GLU A 190 16.31 -12.75 -12.28
N ARG A 191 15.34 -12.05 -12.90
CA ARG A 191 14.83 -12.38 -14.24
C ARG A 191 15.77 -11.83 -15.32
N PRO A 192 16.50 -12.68 -16.08
CA PRO A 192 17.28 -12.21 -17.22
C PRO A 192 16.35 -11.62 -18.29
N GLU A 193 16.81 -10.61 -19.02
CA GLU A 193 16.08 -10.09 -20.17
C GLU A 193 15.90 -11.21 -21.21
N GLY A 194 14.66 -11.67 -21.43
CA GLY A 194 14.34 -12.53 -22.58
C GLY A 194 13.82 -13.95 -22.34
N GLN A 195 13.31 -14.32 -21.16
CA GLN A 195 12.47 -15.53 -21.04
C GLN A 195 11.00 -15.17 -20.72
N PRO A 196 10.02 -15.83 -21.37
CA PRO A 196 8.60 -15.55 -21.19
C PRO A 196 8.11 -15.76 -19.75
#